data_AF-A0A0Q5JZI6-F1
#
_entry.id   AF-A0A0Q5JZI6-F1
#
_cell.length_a   1.000
_cell.length_b   1.000
_cell.length_c   1.000
_cell.angle_alpha   90.00
_cell.angle_beta   90.00
_cell.angle_gamma   90.00
#
_symmetry.space_group_name_H-M   'P 1'
#
loop_
_entity.id
_entity.type
_entity.pdbx_description
1 polymer ?
#
loop_
_entity_poly.entity_id
_entity_poly.type
_entity_poly.pdbx_seq_one_letter_code
_entity_poly.pdbx_strand_id
1 'polypeptide(L)' 'MARAELAPLGITVGVVYPGMTDTEFGHNSVGAAPERAAGYRQGDSAQSVAELVLRAVTTGEAEVFAPSVQARVNAAQRS' A
#
# COMPACT_ATOMS: atom_id res chain seq x y z
N MET A 1 9.03 1.25 -16.05
CA MET A 1 8.55 0.84 -17.38
C MET A 1 7.11 1.30 -17.60
N ALA A 2 6.11 0.74 -16.90
CA ALA A 2 4.68 1.06 -17.11
C ALA A 2 4.32 2.57 -17.16
N ARG A 3 4.85 3.41 -16.26
CA ARG A 3 4.57 4.87 -16.26
C ARG A 3 4.96 5.56 -17.57
N ALA A 4 6.19 5.30 -18.04
CA ALA A 4 6.71 5.96 -19.24
C ALA A 4 6.03 5.45 -20.51
N GLU A 5 5.65 4.17 -20.52
CA GLU A 5 4.95 3.54 -21.65
C GLU A 5 3.52 4.05 -21.83
N LEU A 6 2.83 4.35 -20.73
CA LEU A 6 1.41 4.73 -20.74
C LEU A 6 1.18 6.26 -20.77
N ALA A 7 2.20 7.06 -20.45
CA ALA A 7 2.11 8.53 -20.47
C ALA A 7 1.68 9.13 -21.83
N PRO A 8 2.16 8.65 -23.01
CA PRO A 8 1.72 9.18 -24.30
C PRO A 8 0.22 8.98 -24.58
N LEU A 9 -0.42 8.04 -23.89
CA LEU A 9 -1.85 7.76 -23.99
C LEU A 9 -2.69 8.61 -23.03
N GLY A 10 -2.07 9.53 -22.27
CA GLY A 10 -2.74 10.30 -21.24
C GLY A 10 -3.14 9.47 -20.01
N ILE A 11 -2.52 8.30 -19.82
CA ILE A 11 -2.83 7.42 -18.70
C ILE A 11 -1.83 7.66 -17.56
N THR A 12 -2.33 8.09 -16.42
CA THR A 12 -1.56 8.19 -15.18
C THR A 12 -1.51 6.83 -14.48
N VAL A 13 -0.31 6.39 -14.13
CA VAL A 13 -0.10 5.17 -13.33
C VAL A 13 0.33 5.60 -11.94
N GLY A 14 -0.20 4.98 -10.89
CA GLY A 14 0.20 5.20 -9.49
C GLY A 14 0.58 3.86 -8.83
N VAL A 15 1.43 3.90 -7.81
CA VAL A 15 1.71 2.73 -6.97
C VAL A 15 1.35 3.10 -5.54
N VAL A 16 0.48 2.28 -4.94
CA VAL A 16 0.11 2.42 -3.53
C VAL A 16 0.85 1.33 -2.76
N TYR A 17 1.57 1.74 -1.73
CA TYR A 17 2.28 0.85 -0.82
C TYR A 17 1.53 0.78 0.51
N PRO A 18 0.55 -0.14 0.63
CA PRO A 18 -0.11 -0.37 1.91
C PRO A 18 0.85 -1.05 2.89
N GLY A 19 0.59 -0.85 4.19
CA GLY A 19 1.16 -1.66 5.24
C GLY A 19 0.49 -3.03 5.34
N MET A 20 0.65 -3.67 6.50
CA MET A 20 -0.22 -4.79 6.86
C MET A 20 -1.66 -4.25 6.93
N THR A 21 -2.61 -4.87 6.22
CA THR A 21 -3.99 -4.36 6.11
C THR A 21 -4.99 -5.38 6.62
N ASP A 22 -5.88 -4.95 7.52
CA ASP A 22 -6.94 -5.78 8.09
C ASP A 22 -7.95 -6.17 7.01
N THR A 23 -7.73 -7.34 6.42
CA THR A 23 -8.51 -7.90 5.31
C THR A 23 -8.58 -9.40 5.44
N GLU A 24 -9.63 -10.00 4.88
CA GLU A 24 -9.75 -11.45 4.76
C GLU A 24 -8.59 -12.08 3.97
N PHE A 25 -7.98 -11.35 3.04
CA PHE A 25 -6.78 -11.81 2.34
C PHE A 25 -5.59 -11.98 3.29
N GLY A 26 -5.39 -11.03 4.21
CA GLY A 26 -4.36 -11.12 5.24
C GLY A 26 -4.61 -12.27 6.22
N HIS A 27 -5.84 -12.36 6.73
CA HIS A 27 -6.25 -13.39 7.69
C HIS A 27 -6.15 -14.80 7.12
N ASN A 28 -6.56 -14.99 5.87
CA ASN A 28 -6.60 -16.30 5.22
C ASN A 28 -5.35 -16.57 4.37
N SER A 29 -4.27 -15.81 4.56
CA SER A 29 -3.05 -16.01 3.78
C SER A 29 -2.48 -17.42 4.02
N VAL A 30 -2.56 -18.26 2.97
CA VAL A 30 -2.33 -19.72 3.02
C VAL A 30 -0.87 -20.13 3.34
N GLY A 31 0.01 -19.16 3.63
CA GLY A 31 1.40 -19.39 4.03
C GLY A 31 1.82 -18.64 5.30
N ALA A 32 0.91 -17.94 5.98
CA ALA A 32 1.21 -17.29 7.23
C ALA A 32 1.17 -18.30 8.39
N ALA A 33 2.19 -18.26 9.25
CA ALA A 33 2.04 -18.81 10.60
C ALA A 33 0.81 -18.16 11.25
N PRO A 34 0.04 -18.88 12.09
CA PRO A 34 -1.17 -18.34 12.74
C PRO A 34 -0.94 -16.98 13.43
N GLU A 35 0.26 -16.78 14.00
CA GLU A 35 0.68 -15.52 14.63
C GLU A 35 0.77 -14.35 13.64
N ARG A 36 1.25 -14.62 12.42
CA ARG A 36 1.33 -13.62 11.35
C ARG A 36 -0.05 -13.25 10.83
N ALA A 37 -0.95 -14.22 10.70
CA ALA A 37 -2.34 -13.99 10.33
C ALA A 37 -3.06 -13.12 11.37
N ALA A 38 -2.86 -13.39 12.66
CA ALA A 38 -3.41 -12.58 13.75
C ALA A 38 -2.90 -11.12 13.73
N GLY A 39 -1.65 -10.91 13.29
CA GLY A 39 -1.06 -9.58 13.13
C GLY A 39 -1.85 -8.67 12.18
N TYR A 40 -2.53 -9.23 11.17
CA TYR A 40 -3.27 -8.42 10.19
C TYR A 40 -4.42 -7.63 10.82
N ARG A 41 -5.01 -8.11 11.92
CA ARG A 41 -6.05 -7.37 12.67
C ARG A 41 -5.51 -6.11 13.36
N GLN A 42 -4.20 -6.03 13.55
CA GLN A 42 -3.53 -4.86 14.14
C GLN A 42 -2.98 -3.92 13.05
N GLY A 43 -3.17 -4.26 11.78
CA GLY A 43 -2.75 -3.46 10.64
C GLY A 43 -3.63 -2.24 10.39
N ASP A 44 -3.32 -1.53 9.31
CA ASP A 44 -4.15 -0.45 8.79
C ASP A 44 -5.54 -1.00 8.39
N SER A 45 -6.61 -0.24 8.61
CA SER A 45 -7.94 -0.68 8.19
C SER A 45 -8.06 -0.71 6.67
N ALA A 46 -8.86 -1.63 6.13
CA ALA A 46 -9.16 -1.68 4.70
C ALA A 46 -9.72 -0.34 4.18
N GLN A 47 -10.55 0.34 4.98
CA GLN A 47 -11.08 1.65 4.63
C GLN A 47 -9.96 2.70 4.49
N SER A 48 -9.03 2.76 5.44
CA SER A 48 -7.92 3.71 5.37
C SER A 48 -7.04 3.47 4.14
N VAL A 49 -6.79 2.19 3.79
CA VAL A 49 -6.06 1.85 2.57
C VAL A 49 -6.85 2.23 1.30
N ALA A 50 -8.17 2.06 1.29
CA ALA A 50 -9.02 2.50 0.18
C ALA A 50 -8.97 4.03 -0.01
N GLU A 51 -8.90 4.80 1.08
CA GLU A 51 -8.73 6.25 1.02
C GLU A 51 -7.37 6.65 0.41
N LEU A 52 -6.30 5.90 0.67
CA LEU A 52 -5.01 6.09 0.02
C LEU A 52 -5.07 5.83 -1.48
N VAL A 53 -5.79 4.79 -1.90
CA VAL A 53 -6.01 4.49 -3.33
C VAL A 53 -6.80 5.62 -3.98
N LEU A 54 -7.88 6.09 -3.35
CA LEU A 54 -8.67 7.21 -3.85
C LEU A 54 -7.82 8.47 -3.99
N ARG A 55 -6.98 8.78 -3.01
CA ARG A 55 -6.02 9.89 -3.09
C ARG A 55 -5.11 9.73 -4.30
N ALA A 56 -4.44 8.58 -4.47
CA ALA A 56 -3.52 8.36 -5.59
C ALA A 56 -4.18 8.59 -6.95
N VAL A 57 -5.42 8.11 -7.11
CA VAL A 57 -6.19 8.29 -8.36
C VAL A 57 -6.59 9.75 -8.58
N THR A 58 -7.03 10.44 -7.53
CA THR A 58 -7.53 11.82 -7.64
C THR A 58 -6.41 12.85 -7.79
N THR A 59 -5.26 12.63 -7.18
CA THR A 59 -4.12 13.55 -7.24
C THR A 59 -3.15 13.23 -8.37
N GLY A 60 -3.18 11.99 -8.89
CA GLY A 60 -2.21 11.51 -9.87
C GLY A 60 -0.80 11.32 -9.29
N GLU A 61 -0.68 11.24 -7.96
CA GLU A 61 0.60 11.01 -7.29
C GLU A 61 1.25 9.71 -7.76
N ALA A 62 2.56 9.78 -7.99
CA ALA A 62 3.29 8.62 -8.44
C ALA A 62 3.30 7.51 -7.37
N GLU A 63 3.66 7.86 -6.14
CA GLU A 63 3.76 6.90 -5.05
C GLU A 63 3.00 7.42 -3.84
N VAL A 64 2.13 6.58 -3.28
CA VAL A 64 1.40 6.87 -2.04
C VAL A 64 1.70 5.77 -1.05
N PHE A 65 2.17 6.15 0.13
CA PHE A 65 2.56 5.23 1.19
C PHE A 65 1.56 5.31 2.34
N ALA A 66 1.22 4.16 2.93
CA ALA A 66 0.61 4.14 4.25
C ALA A 66 1.59 4.76 5.28
N PRO A 67 1.10 5.44 6.34
CA PRO A 67 1.97 6.05 7.35
C PRO A 67 2.95 5.05 7.98
N SER A 68 2.49 3.83 8.24
CA SER A 68 3.28 2.71 8.76
C SER A 68 4.46 2.35 7.84
N VAL A 69 4.26 2.41 6.52
CA VAL A 69 5.30 2.15 5.51
C VAL A 69 6.24 3.35 5.38
N GLN A 70 5.69 4.56 5.31
CA GLN A 70 6.49 5.78 5.19
C GLN A 70 7.48 5.92 6.35
N ALA A 71 7.08 5.57 7.57
CA ALA A 71 7.96 5.58 8.74
C ALA A 71 9.17 4.65 8.56
N ARG A 72 8.96 3.46 7.98
CA ARG A 72 10.02 2.46 7.74
C ARG A 72 10.96 2.90 6.61
N VAL A 73 10.41 3.47 5.54
CA VAL A 73 11.20 4.06 4.44
C VAL A 73 12.10 5.16 4.99
N ASN A 74 11.54 6.08 5.80
CA ASN A 74 12.30 7.16 6.39
C ASN A 74 13.39 6.67 7.36
N ALA A 75 13.13 5.60 8.11
CA ALA A 75 14.12 5.00 9.01
C ALA A 75 15.29 4.37 8.23
N ALA A 76 15.01 3.65 7.15
CA ALA A 76 16.02 3.02 6.31
C ALA A 76 16.90 4.01 5.54
N GLN A 77 16.40 5.23 5.28
CA GLN A 77 17.17 6.31 4.64
C GLN A 77 18.14 7.01 5.60
N ARG A 78 18.03 6.78 6.91
CA ARG A 78 18.88 7.41 7.94
C ARG A 78 20.02 6.52 8.43
N SER A 79 20.08 5.27 7.98
CA SER A 79 21.13 4.29 8.27
C SER A 79 22.13 4.20 7.12
#